data_AF-A0A150GEW1-F1
#
_entry.id   AF-A0A150GEW1-F1
#
_cell.length_a   1.000
_cell.length_b   1.000
_cell.length_c   1.000
_cell.angle_alpha   90.00
_cell.angle_beta   90.00
_cell.angle_gamma   90.00
#
_symmetry.space_group_name_H-M   'P 1'
#
loop_
_entity.id
_entity.type
_entity.pdbx_description
1 polymer ?
#
loop_
_entity_poly.entity_id
_entity_poly.type
_entity_poly.pdbx_seq_one_letter_code
_entity_poly.pdbx_strand_id
1 'polypeptide(L)'
;MAACVRDVAALRYLLVEAAVPPDPEWIGGMAKYGEDGNLEALQALHAAGWPLDPGLLGCEAAQHGQLRVLSWLLEVLGKEALGMGAQLFACAAESGSVELVAWLRCRGFEWGSEAFTAAVESGCEEAVEWLLTKGCPVEAGGAPYLAACRNGDLATVRLLRRLGVPWDAVGVLAV
;
A
#
# COMPACT_ATOMS: atom_id res chain seq x y z
N MET A 1 1.50 12.04 22.87
CA MET A 1 2.36 13.20 22.49
C MET A 1 3.68 12.83 21.80
N ALA A 2 4.28 11.65 22.04
CA ALA A 2 5.52 11.24 21.36
C ALA A 2 5.33 10.72 19.91
N ALA A 3 4.10 10.37 19.53
CA ALA A 3 3.74 9.83 18.22
C ALA A 3 3.97 10.78 17.03
N CYS A 4 4.07 12.10 17.25
CA CYS A 4 4.30 13.08 16.18
C CYS A 4 5.78 13.49 16.05
N VAL A 5 6.67 12.86 16.81
CA VAL A 5 8.09 13.23 16.82
C VAL A 5 8.76 12.57 15.61
N ARG A 6 8.71 13.27 14.47
CA ARG A 6 9.54 13.01 13.28
C ARG A 6 11.06 13.12 13.56
N ASP A 7 11.42 13.59 14.74
CA ASP A 7 12.80 13.72 15.20
C ASP A 7 13.31 12.40 15.80
N VAL A 8 14.07 11.66 15.00
CA VAL A 8 14.72 10.40 15.38
C VAL A 8 15.63 10.57 16.62
N ALA A 9 16.22 11.76 16.83
CA ALA A 9 17.06 12.01 17.99
C ALA A 9 16.24 12.12 19.29
N ALA A 10 15.11 12.83 19.24
CA ALA A 10 14.18 12.90 20.35
C ALA A 10 13.52 11.54 20.62
N LEU A 11 13.22 10.76 19.58
CA LEU A 11 12.73 9.38 19.72
C LEU A 11 13.78 8.49 20.41
N ARG A 12 15.04 8.52 19.97
CA ARG A 12 16.13 7.78 20.61
C ARG A 12 16.33 8.17 22.06
N TYR A 13 16.28 9.45 22.38
CA TYR A 13 16.35 9.93 23.75
C TYR A 13 15.20 9.38 24.62
N LEU A 14 13.96 9.44 24.11
CA LEU A 14 12.80 8.90 24.83
C LEU A 14 12.87 7.38 25.03
N LEU A 15 13.40 6.65 24.05
CA LEU A 15 13.52 5.20 24.08
C LEU A 15 14.64 4.71 25.01
N VAL A 16 15.79 5.39 24.99
CA VAL A 16 17.00 4.95 25.69
C VAL A 16 17.10 5.56 27.10
N GLU A 17 16.74 6.82 27.26
CA GLU A 17 16.94 7.53 28.54
C GLU A 17 15.68 7.64 29.39
N ALA A 18 14.49 7.74 28.78
CA ALA A 18 13.25 7.95 29.52
C ALA A 18 12.45 6.67 29.83
N ALA A 19 12.77 5.54 29.17
CA ALA A 19 12.14 4.21 29.37
C ALA A 19 10.59 4.25 29.44
N VAL A 20 9.96 5.12 28.65
CA VAL A 20 8.50 5.29 28.65
C VAL A 20 7.86 4.04 28.04
N PRO A 21 6.95 3.33 28.74
CA PRO A 21 6.29 2.17 28.15
C PRO A 21 5.32 2.59 27.02
N PRO A 22 5.07 1.72 26.03
CA PRO A 22 4.08 2.00 24.98
C PRO A 22 2.69 2.16 25.60
N ASP A 23 2.04 3.29 25.32
CA ASP A 23 0.62 3.51 25.65
C ASP A 23 -0.29 2.97 24.53
N PRO A 24 -1.58 2.71 24.78
CA PRO A 24 -2.50 2.22 23.75
C PRO A 24 -2.67 3.19 22.57
N GLU A 25 -2.43 4.49 22.79
CA GLU A 25 -2.46 5.52 21.73
C GLU A 25 -1.24 5.44 20.78
N TRP A 26 -0.17 4.76 21.18
CA TRP A 26 1.03 4.52 20.37
C TRP A 26 0.70 3.85 19.03
N ILE A 27 -0.21 2.88 19.01
CA ILE A 27 -0.56 2.12 17.80
C ILE A 27 -1.15 3.05 16.73
N GLY A 28 -1.98 4.02 17.13
CA GLY A 28 -2.53 5.01 16.20
C GLY A 28 -1.45 5.96 15.65
N GLY A 29 -0.44 6.27 16.45
CA GLY A 29 0.74 7.03 16.02
C GLY A 29 1.68 6.25 15.09
N MET A 30 1.70 4.93 15.21
CA MET A 30 2.63 4.06 14.49
C MET A 30 2.41 4.09 12.98
N ALA A 31 1.15 4.13 12.55
CA ALA A 31 0.75 4.22 11.14
C ALA A 31 1.49 5.35 10.39
N LYS A 32 1.71 6.48 11.08
CA LYS A 32 2.36 7.65 10.51
C LYS A 32 3.80 7.41 10.08
N TYR A 33 4.52 6.50 10.75
CA TYR A 33 5.88 6.13 10.33
C TYR A 33 5.89 5.31 9.04
N GLY A 34 4.84 4.50 8.82
CA GLY A 34 4.61 3.78 7.57
C GLY A 34 4.29 4.75 6.42
N GLU A 35 3.34 5.65 6.63
CA GLU A 35 2.95 6.71 5.69
C GLU A 35 4.14 7.59 5.27
N ASP A 36 4.84 8.18 6.25
CA ASP A 36 5.93 9.12 6.01
C ASP A 36 7.22 8.43 5.50
N GLY A 37 7.27 7.09 5.51
CA GLY A 37 8.45 6.33 5.12
C GLY A 37 9.62 6.44 6.09
N ASN A 38 9.36 6.70 7.38
CA ASN A 38 10.37 6.97 8.39
C ASN A 38 11.04 5.69 8.90
N LEU A 39 11.85 5.09 8.04
CA LEU A 39 12.56 3.84 8.29
C LEU A 39 13.48 3.90 9.52
N GLU A 40 14.17 5.02 9.73
CA GLU A 40 15.10 5.21 10.86
C GLU A 40 14.39 5.14 12.21
N ALA A 41 13.21 5.76 12.32
CA ALA A 41 12.38 5.67 13.51
C ALA A 41 11.90 4.22 13.74
N LEU A 42 11.43 3.54 12.70
CA LEU A 42 10.98 2.15 12.79
C LEU A 42 12.09 1.19 13.22
N GLN A 43 13.31 1.37 12.70
CA GLN A 43 14.49 0.61 13.10
C GLN A 43 14.87 0.86 14.55
N ALA A 44 14.83 2.12 15.00
CA ALA A 44 15.11 2.47 16.40
C ALA A 44 14.08 1.86 17.35
N LEU A 45 12.80 1.87 16.98
CA LEU A 45 11.72 1.25 17.75
C LEU A 45 11.86 -0.27 17.83
N HIS A 46 12.15 -0.92 16.69
CA HIS A 46 12.42 -2.34 16.65
C HIS A 46 13.61 -2.73 17.54
N ALA A 47 14.71 -1.97 17.45
CA ALA A 47 15.90 -2.20 18.26
C ALA A 47 15.65 -1.99 19.76
N ALA A 48 14.73 -1.09 20.13
CA ALA A 48 14.29 -0.88 21.51
C ALA A 48 13.32 -1.94 22.01
N GLY A 49 12.95 -2.94 21.20
CA GLY A 49 12.01 -4.02 21.56
C GLY A 49 10.55 -3.57 21.62
N TRP A 50 10.21 -2.46 20.97
CA TRP A 50 8.84 -1.97 20.93
C TRP A 50 7.98 -2.85 20.03
N PRO A 51 6.72 -3.11 20.43
CA PRO A 51 5.81 -3.87 19.59
C PRO A 51 5.57 -3.10 18.30
N LEU A 52 5.80 -3.75 17.16
CA LEU A 52 5.43 -3.26 15.85
C LEU A 52 4.24 -4.09 15.36
N ASP A 53 3.27 -3.43 14.72
CA ASP A 53 2.23 -4.11 13.96
C ASP A 53 2.64 -4.14 12.48
N PRO A 54 3.13 -5.29 11.97
CA PRO A 54 3.64 -5.38 10.61
C PRO A 54 2.53 -5.26 9.56
N GLY A 55 1.29 -5.65 9.90
CA GLY A 55 0.14 -5.56 9.01
C GLY A 55 -0.26 -4.10 8.79
N LEU A 56 -0.39 -3.35 9.89
CA LEU A 56 -0.69 -1.91 9.83
C LEU A 56 0.42 -1.14 9.10
N LEU A 57 1.67 -1.28 9.53
CA LEU A 57 2.81 -0.61 8.91
C LEU A 57 2.99 -1.01 7.45
N GLY A 58 2.73 -2.28 7.12
CA GLY A 58 2.78 -2.78 5.76
C GLY A 58 1.74 -2.12 4.86
N CYS A 59 0.48 -2.04 5.28
CA CYS A 59 -0.58 -1.41 4.49
C CYS A 59 -0.31 0.09 4.30
N GLU A 60 0.06 0.80 5.37
CA GLU A 60 0.35 2.24 5.31
C GLU A 60 1.54 2.55 4.40
N ALA A 61 2.62 1.78 4.54
CA ALA A 61 3.78 1.91 3.66
C ALA A 61 3.43 1.54 2.21
N ALA A 62 2.57 0.55 1.99
CA ALA A 62 2.16 0.15 0.65
C ALA A 62 1.31 1.22 -0.03
N GLN A 63 0.31 1.75 0.66
CA GLN A 63 -0.59 2.79 0.16
C GLN A 63 0.14 4.09 -0.20
N HIS A 64 1.25 4.37 0.50
CA HIS A 64 2.08 5.56 0.24
C HIS A 64 3.32 5.27 -0.61
N GLY A 65 3.45 4.08 -1.21
CA GLY A 65 4.54 3.75 -2.13
C GLY A 65 5.92 3.61 -1.46
N GLN A 66 5.97 3.42 -0.14
CA GLN A 66 7.17 3.42 0.69
C GLN A 66 7.93 2.09 0.61
N LEU A 67 8.53 1.83 -0.55
CA LEU A 67 9.27 0.60 -0.85
C LEU A 67 10.34 0.26 0.19
N ARG A 68 11.04 1.27 0.73
CA ARG A 68 12.12 1.08 1.72
C ARG A 68 11.60 0.52 3.05
N VAL A 69 10.44 0.97 3.49
CA VAL A 69 9.82 0.47 4.72
C VAL A 69 9.35 -0.96 4.51
N LEU A 70 8.70 -1.24 3.39
CA LEU A 70 8.25 -2.59 3.05
C LEU A 70 9.38 -3.59 2.85
N SER A 71 10.48 -3.19 2.23
CA SER A 71 11.65 -4.05 2.09
C SER A 71 12.23 -4.42 3.44
N TRP A 72 12.36 -3.44 4.34
CA TRP A 72 12.87 -3.67 5.68
C TRP A 72 11.93 -4.54 6.51
N LEU A 73 10.61 -4.28 6.50
CA LEU A 73 9.62 -5.09 7.20
C LEU A 73 9.69 -6.56 6.76
N LEU A 74 9.80 -6.79 5.44
CA LEU A 74 9.91 -8.13 4.89
C LEU A 74 11.22 -8.83 5.27
N GLU A 75 12.34 -8.10 5.32
CA GLU A 75 13.64 -8.66 5.71
C GLU A 75 13.71 -9.03 7.19
N VAL A 76 13.12 -8.21 8.07
CA VAL A 76 13.20 -8.41 9.52
C VAL A 76 12.14 -9.38 10.03
N LEU A 77 10.92 -9.28 9.52
CA LEU A 77 9.76 -9.97 10.08
C LEU A 77 9.26 -11.11 9.18
N GLY A 78 9.71 -11.15 7.92
CA GLY A 78 9.32 -12.17 6.96
C GLY A 78 7.94 -11.95 6.35
N LYS A 79 7.66 -12.71 5.29
CA LYS A 79 6.41 -12.63 4.52
C LYS A 79 5.18 -13.01 5.34
N GLU A 80 5.32 -13.96 6.26
CA GLU A 80 4.22 -14.47 7.08
C GLU A 80 3.71 -13.42 8.06
N ALA A 81 4.59 -12.60 8.62
CA ALA A 81 4.22 -11.53 9.54
C ALA A 81 3.40 -10.42 8.88
N LEU A 82 3.58 -10.19 7.58
CA LEU A 82 2.78 -9.23 6.82
C LEU A 82 1.34 -9.73 6.60
N GLY A 83 1.07 -11.04 6.74
CA GLY A 83 -0.27 -11.66 6.92
C GLY A 83 -1.35 -11.40 5.87
N MET A 84 -1.10 -10.53 4.89
CA MET A 84 -2.15 -9.80 4.16
C MET A 84 -1.78 -9.69 2.68
N GLY A 85 -1.27 -10.75 2.07
CA GLY A 85 -0.64 -10.66 0.75
C GLY A 85 -1.49 -9.99 -0.34
N ALA A 86 -2.78 -10.31 -0.40
CA ALA A 86 -3.72 -9.71 -1.35
C ALA A 86 -4.06 -8.24 -1.02
N GLN A 87 -4.30 -7.92 0.25
CA GLN A 87 -4.60 -6.56 0.68
C GLN A 87 -3.38 -5.64 0.58
N LEU A 88 -2.19 -6.12 0.93
CA LEU A 88 -0.93 -5.42 0.75
C LEU A 88 -0.69 -5.08 -0.72
N PHE A 89 -1.03 -6.01 -1.62
CA PHE A 89 -0.94 -5.78 -3.05
C PHE A 89 -1.95 -4.73 -3.53
N ALA A 90 -3.19 -4.75 -3.02
CA ALA A 90 -4.19 -3.73 -3.30
C ALA A 90 -3.74 -2.35 -2.82
N CYS A 91 -3.24 -2.22 -1.57
CA CYS A 91 -2.68 -0.97 -1.07
C CYS A 91 -1.51 -0.47 -1.96
N ALA A 92 -0.61 -1.37 -2.37
CA ALA A 92 0.47 -1.00 -3.27
C ALA A 92 -0.04 -0.53 -4.64
N ALA A 93 -1.09 -1.15 -5.17
CA ALA A 93 -1.74 -0.73 -6.41
C ALA A 93 -2.40 0.66 -6.24
N GLU A 94 -3.07 0.90 -5.12
CA GLU A 94 -3.68 2.18 -4.75
C GLU A 94 -2.66 3.33 -4.64
N SER A 95 -1.40 3.03 -4.32
CA SER A 95 -0.33 4.04 -4.33
C SER A 95 0.02 4.55 -5.73
N GLY A 96 -0.38 3.84 -6.79
CA GLY A 96 0.03 4.10 -8.17
C GLY A 96 1.51 3.77 -8.45
N SER A 97 2.26 3.22 -7.49
CA SER A 97 3.69 2.91 -7.66
C SER A 97 3.91 1.59 -8.40
N VAL A 98 4.14 1.68 -9.71
CA VAL A 98 4.48 0.52 -10.56
C VAL A 98 5.71 -0.23 -10.03
N GLU A 99 6.72 0.51 -9.54
CA GLU A 99 7.92 -0.08 -8.94
C GLU A 99 7.55 -0.98 -7.74
N LEU A 100 6.69 -0.48 -6.86
CA LEU A 100 6.28 -1.23 -5.66
C LEU A 100 5.45 -2.46 -6.01
N VAL A 101 4.48 -2.31 -6.91
CA VAL A 101 3.63 -3.42 -7.37
C VAL A 101 4.49 -4.51 -8.06
N ALA A 102 5.43 -4.10 -8.92
CA ALA A 102 6.37 -5.02 -9.55
C ALA A 102 7.26 -5.73 -8.51
N TRP A 103 7.74 -5.00 -7.52
CA TRP A 103 8.58 -5.53 -6.44
C TRP A 103 7.85 -6.59 -5.60
N LEU A 104 6.57 -6.35 -5.27
CA LEU A 104 5.72 -7.34 -4.58
C LEU A 104 5.49 -8.57 -5.45
N ARG A 105 5.21 -8.38 -6.75
CA ARG A 105 4.97 -9.48 -7.67
C ARG A 105 6.19 -10.41 -7.80
N CYS A 106 7.40 -9.84 -7.89
CA CYS A 106 8.65 -10.60 -7.92
C CYS A 106 8.89 -11.45 -6.66
N ARG A 107 8.26 -11.11 -5.53
CA ARG A 107 8.33 -11.86 -4.25
C ARG A 107 7.18 -12.84 -4.06
N GLY A 108 6.44 -13.12 -5.12
CA GLY A 108 5.34 -14.07 -5.13
C GLY A 108 4.16 -13.61 -4.28
N PHE A 109 3.96 -12.31 -4.11
CA PHE A 109 2.66 -11.81 -3.66
C PHE A 109 1.66 -11.97 -4.81
N GLU A 110 0.47 -12.45 -4.48
CA GLU A 110 -0.62 -12.65 -5.42
C GLU A 110 -1.48 -11.40 -5.50
N TRP A 111 -2.05 -11.16 -6.67
CA TRP A 111 -3.07 -10.14 -6.85
C TRP A 111 -4.27 -10.48 -5.98
N GLY A 112 -4.77 -9.50 -5.24
CA GLY A 112 -6.14 -9.57 -4.73
C GLY A 112 -7.15 -9.39 -5.86
N SER A 113 -8.40 -9.77 -5.61
CA SER A 113 -9.50 -9.47 -6.52
C SER A 113 -9.66 -7.96 -6.76
N GLU A 114 -9.25 -7.13 -5.80
CA GLU A 114 -9.41 -5.67 -5.79
C GLU A 114 -8.19 -4.92 -6.36
N ALA A 115 -7.13 -5.63 -6.76
CA ALA A 115 -5.86 -5.00 -7.15
C ALA A 115 -5.99 -4.09 -8.37
N PHE A 116 -6.86 -4.43 -9.32
CA PHE A 116 -7.04 -3.63 -10.53
C PHE A 116 -7.86 -2.37 -10.24
N THR A 117 -8.97 -2.50 -9.51
CA THR A 117 -9.78 -1.36 -9.07
C THR A 117 -8.97 -0.42 -8.18
N ALA A 118 -8.12 -0.94 -7.28
CA ALA A 118 -7.25 -0.11 -6.44
C ALA A 118 -6.27 0.74 -7.28
N ALA A 119 -5.64 0.17 -8.32
CA ALA A 119 -4.81 0.97 -9.23
C ALA A 119 -5.62 2.03 -9.98
N VAL A 120 -6.88 1.76 -10.30
CA VAL A 120 -7.77 2.74 -10.90
C VAL A 120 -8.15 3.85 -9.92
N GLU A 121 -8.33 3.52 -8.64
CA GLU A 121 -8.55 4.49 -7.55
C GLU A 121 -7.33 5.40 -7.35
N SER A 122 -6.11 4.93 -7.64
CA SER A 122 -4.91 5.77 -7.62
C SER A 122 -4.92 6.89 -8.67
N GLY A 123 -5.69 6.74 -9.76
CA GLY A 123 -5.65 7.62 -10.93
C GLY A 123 -4.34 7.54 -11.75
N CYS A 124 -3.42 6.63 -11.40
CA CYS A 124 -2.17 6.44 -12.11
C CYS A 124 -2.38 5.57 -13.36
N GLU A 125 -2.41 6.21 -14.54
CA GLU A 125 -2.57 5.51 -15.81
C GLU A 125 -1.49 4.41 -16.02
N GLU A 126 -0.26 4.68 -15.60
CA GLU A 126 0.86 3.73 -15.73
C GLU A 126 0.64 2.46 -14.90
N ALA A 127 0.14 2.59 -13.67
CA ALA A 127 -0.17 1.45 -12.81
C ALA A 127 -1.31 0.59 -13.39
N VAL A 128 -2.36 1.23 -13.92
CA VAL A 128 -3.49 0.57 -14.57
C VAL A 128 -3.02 -0.20 -15.81
N GLU A 129 -2.25 0.45 -16.70
CA GLU A 129 -1.71 -0.19 -17.90
C GLU A 129 -0.77 -1.36 -17.55
N TRP A 130 0.09 -1.17 -16.55
CA TRP A 130 1.03 -2.21 -16.12
C TRP A 130 0.28 -3.44 -15.61
N LEU A 131 -0.70 -3.27 -14.71
CA LEU A 131 -1.47 -4.38 -14.15
C LEU A 131 -2.23 -5.15 -15.23
N LEU A 132 -2.89 -4.44 -16.16
CA LEU A 132 -3.60 -5.10 -17.25
C LEU A 132 -2.65 -5.88 -18.15
N THR A 133 -1.50 -5.29 -18.49
CA THR A 133 -0.47 -5.93 -19.34
C THR A 133 0.11 -7.19 -18.68
N LYS A 134 0.18 -7.23 -17.35
CA LYS A 134 0.65 -8.40 -16.60
C LYS A 134 -0.45 -9.44 -16.35
N GLY A 135 -1.66 -9.22 -16.86
CA GLY A 135 -2.79 -10.14 -16.75
C GLY A 135 -3.49 -10.11 -15.39
N CYS A 136 -3.44 -8.98 -14.69
CA CYS A 136 -4.26 -8.78 -13.49
C CYS A 136 -5.75 -8.92 -13.87
N PRO A 137 -6.54 -9.74 -13.15
CA PRO A 137 -7.97 -9.86 -13.41
C PRO A 137 -8.65 -8.52 -13.14
N VAL A 138 -9.59 -8.17 -14.01
CA VAL A 138 -10.47 -7.01 -13.84
C VAL A 138 -11.71 -7.45 -13.08
N GLU A 139 -12.12 -6.69 -12.08
CA GLU A 139 -13.36 -6.92 -11.33
C GLU A 139 -14.58 -6.82 -12.25
N ALA A 140 -15.50 -7.78 -12.10
CA ALA A 140 -16.75 -7.78 -12.83
C ALA A 140 -17.67 -6.61 -12.40
N GLY A 141 -18.63 -6.27 -13.26
CA GLY A 141 -19.70 -5.32 -12.91
C GLY A 141 -19.29 -3.85 -12.97
N GLY A 142 -18.21 -3.51 -13.67
CA GLY A 142 -17.82 -2.13 -13.91
C GLY A 142 -17.23 -1.39 -12.70
N ALA A 143 -16.79 -2.12 -11.66
CA ALA A 143 -16.15 -1.53 -10.48
C ALA A 143 -15.00 -0.56 -10.82
N PRO A 144 -14.11 -0.84 -11.80
CA PRO A 144 -13.08 0.12 -12.22
C PRO A 144 -13.67 1.45 -12.71
N TYR A 145 -14.76 1.42 -13.48
CA TYR A 145 -15.42 2.65 -13.93
C TYR A 145 -16.04 3.43 -12.78
N LEU A 146 -16.63 2.74 -11.80
CA LEU A 146 -17.19 3.38 -10.61
C LEU A 146 -16.10 4.06 -9.78
N ALA A 147 -14.95 3.41 -9.61
CA ALA A 147 -13.77 3.97 -8.95
C ALA A 147 -13.30 5.27 -9.63
N ALA A 148 -13.04 5.21 -10.95
CA ALA A 148 -12.62 6.39 -11.70
C ALA A 148 -13.66 7.53 -11.64
N CYS A 149 -14.96 7.20 -11.70
CA CYS A 149 -16.04 8.18 -11.58
C CYS A 149 -16.14 8.82 -10.19
N ARG A 150 -15.91 8.07 -9.10
CA ARG A 150 -15.90 8.62 -7.73
C ARG A 150 -14.82 9.70 -7.57
N ASN A 151 -13.69 9.51 -8.24
CA ASN A 151 -12.57 10.46 -8.24
C ASN A 151 -12.76 11.62 -9.23
N GLY A 152 -13.82 11.59 -10.06
CA GLY A 152 -14.00 12.55 -11.15
C GLY A 152 -12.93 12.44 -12.24
N ASP A 153 -12.24 11.29 -12.32
CA ASP A 153 -11.08 11.08 -13.19
C ASP A 153 -11.51 10.61 -14.59
N LEU A 154 -11.83 11.58 -15.44
CA LEU A 154 -12.20 11.33 -16.83
C LEU A 154 -11.03 10.76 -17.65
N ALA A 155 -9.78 11.03 -17.28
CA ALA A 155 -8.62 10.49 -17.99
C ALA A 155 -8.55 8.97 -17.80
N THR A 156 -8.70 8.51 -16.56
CA THR A 156 -8.76 7.08 -16.25
C THR A 156 -10.00 6.41 -16.85
N VAL A 157 -11.18 7.06 -16.88
CA VAL A 157 -12.35 6.51 -17.60
C VAL A 157 -12.06 6.29 -19.10
N ARG A 158 -11.39 7.25 -19.75
CA ARG A 158 -11.00 7.14 -21.16
C ARG A 158 -9.93 6.07 -21.37
N LEU A 159 -8.99 5.97 -20.44
CA LEU A 159 -7.98 4.91 -20.41
C LEU A 159 -8.65 3.53 -20.38
N LEU A 160 -9.54 3.28 -19.41
CA LEU A 160 -10.25 2.01 -19.28
C LEU A 160 -10.98 1.63 -20.56
N ARG A 161 -11.62 2.61 -21.22
CA ARG A 161 -12.27 2.40 -22.52
C ARG A 161 -11.28 2.07 -23.63
N ARG A 162 -10.14 2.77 -23.70
CA ARG A 162 -9.06 2.50 -24.67
C ARG A 162 -8.47 1.10 -24.49
N LEU A 163 -8.35 0.66 -23.24
CA LEU A 163 -7.83 -0.66 -22.87
C LEU A 163 -8.87 -1.78 -23.06
N GLY A 164 -10.10 -1.47 -23.45
CA GLY A 164 -11.15 -2.46 -23.69
C GLY A 164 -11.70 -3.10 -22.42
N VAL A 165 -11.58 -2.44 -21.26
CA VAL A 165 -12.12 -2.92 -20.00
C VAL A 165 -13.66 -2.96 -20.10
N PRO A 166 -14.31 -4.09 -19.76
CA PRO A 166 -15.76 -4.22 -19.89
C PRO A 166 -16.49 -3.35 -18.87
N TRP A 167 -17.65 -2.81 -19.26
CA TRP A 167 -18.44 -1.92 -18.42
C TRP A 167 -19.34 -2.68 -17.42
N ASP A 168 -19.65 -3.95 -17.67
CA ASP A 168 -20.46 -4.84 -16.83
C ASP A 168 -20.05 -6.33 -16.97
N ALA A 169 -20.69 -7.21 -16.18
CA ALA A 169 -20.40 -8.67 -16.17
C ALA A 169 -20.86 -9.39 -17.45
N VAL A 170 -21.66 -8.73 -18.29
CA VAL A 170 -22.11 -9.26 -19.57
C VAL A 170 -21.22 -8.67 -20.64
N GLY A 171 -20.18 -9.43 -21.01
CA GLY A 171 -19.42 -9.09 -22.20
C GLY A 171 -20.34 -8.84 -23.40
N VAL A 172 -19.94 -7.82 -24.17
CA VAL A 172 -20.35 -7.51 -25.56
C VAL A 172 -21.68 -6.69 -25.64
N LEU A 173 -21.72 -5.50 -26.25
CA LEU A 173 -21.48 -5.16 -27.67
C LEU A 173 -21.02 -3.69 -27.83
N ALA A 174 -19.91 -3.44 -28.54
CA ALA A 174 -19.82 -3.12 -29.97
C ALA A 174 -20.45 -1.78 -30.37
N VAL A 175 -19.63 -0.78 -30.73
CA VAL A 175 -19.28 -0.36 -32.10
C VAL A 175 -17.88 0.26 -32.06
#